data_AF-A0A658K5Q7-F1
#
_entry.id   AF-A0A658K5Q7-F1
#
_cell.length_a   1.000
_cell.length_b   1.000
_cell.length_c   1.000
_cell.angle_alpha   90.00
_cell.angle_beta   90.00
_cell.angle_gamma   90.00
#
_symmetry.space_group_name_H-M   'P 1'
#
loop_
_entity.id
_entity.type
_entity.pdbx_description
1 polymer ?
#
loop_
_entity_poly.entity_id
_entity_poly.type
_entity_poly.pdbx_seq_one_letter_code
_entity_poly.pdbx_strand_id
1 'polypeptide(L)'
;MGSWLGNLSLKYKFWAVNAVAFVTTLLLVLYAMQAEQQARVDTSRQAAQAQARLLAAWPADAVLPASDTLLTYNKGQTPTFNTLALPELADARDWVALNKPANDRLLSGAQIFTRSTGQQVAVLAFAPTFLQVFQDRFSHYAAAVFVLMLLML
;
A
#
# COMPACT_ATOMS: atom_id res chain seq x y z
N MET A 1 -26.73 40.08 26.81
CA MET A 1 -25.46 39.55 26.27
C MET A 1 -25.78 38.36 25.35
N GLY A 2 -26.28 38.61 24.15
CA GLY A 2 -26.74 37.55 23.27
C GLY A 2 -27.23 38.10 21.94
N SER A 3 -26.33 38.19 20.96
CA SER A 3 -26.67 38.16 19.52
C SER A 3 -25.44 38.14 18.61
N TRP A 4 -24.23 37.83 19.10
CA TRP A 4 -23.03 37.80 18.26
C TRP A 4 -23.02 36.65 17.24
N LEU A 5 -23.93 35.68 17.38
CA LEU A 5 -24.21 34.61 16.40
C LEU A 5 -25.34 34.97 15.41
N GLY A 6 -26.12 36.02 15.68
CA GLY A 6 -27.26 36.41 14.85
C GLY A 6 -26.87 37.15 13.57
N ASN A 7 -25.72 37.84 13.59
CA ASN A 7 -25.31 38.77 12.54
C ASN A 7 -24.25 38.22 11.57
N LEU A 8 -24.05 36.90 11.56
CA LEU A 8 -23.33 36.26 10.46
C LEU A 8 -24.24 36.34 9.23
N SER A 9 -23.92 37.24 8.30
CA SER A 9 -24.68 37.46 7.05
C SER A 9 -25.03 36.12 6.40
N LEU A 10 -26.25 35.99 5.85
CA LEU A 10 -26.73 34.77 5.18
C LEU A 10 -25.67 34.16 4.24
N LYS A 11 -24.87 35.01 3.58
CA LYS A 11 -23.77 34.61 2.70
C LYS A 11 -22.73 33.71 3.39
N TYR A 12 -22.36 34.01 4.63
CA TYR A 12 -21.44 33.19 5.41
C TYR A 12 -22.08 31.88 5.89
N LYS A 13 -23.39 31.86 6.12
CA LYS A 13 -24.13 30.63 6.48
C LYS A 13 -24.19 29.66 5.29
N PHE A 14 -24.40 30.14 4.07
CA PHE A 14 -24.32 29.32 2.86
C PHE A 14 -22.89 28.88 2.53
N TRP A 15 -21.92 29.77 2.68
CA TRP A 15 -20.51 29.44 2.49
C TRP A 15 -20.03 28.36 3.49
N ALA A 16 -20.48 28.43 4.74
CA ALA A 16 -20.17 27.41 5.74
C ALA A 16 -20.73 26.02 5.36
N VAL A 17 -21.96 25.96 4.86
CA VAL A 17 -22.56 24.67 4.42
C VAL A 17 -21.81 24.09 3.22
N ASN A 18 -21.47 24.91 2.23
CA ASN A 18 -20.69 24.46 1.07
C ASN A 18 -19.27 24.03 1.46
N ALA A 19 -18.63 24.75 2.40
CA ALA A 19 -17.33 24.37 2.94
C ALA A 19 -17.39 23.02 3.68
N VAL A 20 -18.45 22.76 4.46
CA VAL A 20 -18.64 21.47 5.14
C VAL A 20 -18.87 20.34 4.12
N ALA A 21 -19.68 20.57 3.08
CA ALA A 21 -19.90 19.60 2.00
C ALA A 21 -18.59 19.28 1.24
N PHE A 22 -17.77 20.29 0.98
CA PHE A 22 -16.44 20.11 0.40
C PHE A 22 -15.54 19.24 1.28
N VAL A 23 -15.41 19.61 2.56
CA VAL A 23 -14.51 18.94 3.51
C VAL A 23 -14.94 17.48 3.71
N THR A 24 -16.24 17.23 3.86
CA THR A 24 -16.76 15.85 4.02
C THR A 24 -16.49 15.00 2.78
N THR A 25 -16.69 15.56 1.58
CA THR A 25 -16.36 14.86 0.32
C THR A 25 -14.87 14.56 0.22
N LEU A 26 -14.02 15.53 0.58
CA LEU A 26 -12.56 15.34 0.61
C LEU A 26 -12.16 14.22 1.58
N LEU A 27 -12.75 14.18 2.77
CA LEU A 27 -12.49 13.13 3.75
C LEU A 27 -12.92 11.74 3.23
N LEU A 28 -14.06 11.65 2.54
CA LEU A 28 -14.52 10.40 1.93
C LEU A 28 -13.55 9.92 0.83
N VAL A 29 -13.04 10.84 0.02
CA VAL A 29 -12.03 10.54 -1.01
C VAL A 29 -10.72 10.06 -0.38
N LEU A 30 -10.22 10.74 0.65
CA LEU A 30 -9.02 10.33 1.39
C LEU A 30 -9.20 8.94 2.01
N TYR A 31 -10.36 8.67 2.60
CA TYR A 31 -10.69 7.38 3.16
C TYR A 31 -10.76 6.28 2.09
N ALA A 32 -11.39 6.55 0.95
CA ALA A 32 -11.45 5.61 -0.16
C ALA A 32 -10.05 5.27 -0.71
N MET A 33 -9.17 6.27 -0.82
CA MET A 33 -7.77 6.03 -1.22
C MET A 33 -7.00 5.19 -0.20
N GLN A 34 -7.20 5.45 1.10
CA GLN A 34 -6.61 4.65 2.16
C GLN A 34 -7.09 3.19 2.11
N ALA A 35 -8.39 2.97 1.91
CA ALA A 35 -8.99 1.65 1.78
C ALA A 35 -8.45 0.91 0.54
N GLU A 36 -8.27 1.60 -0.59
CA GLU A 36 -7.66 1.00 -1.76
C GLU A 36 -6.20 0.62 -1.50
N GLN A 37 -5.41 1.49 -0.87
CA GLN A 37 -4.01 1.17 -0.57
C GLN A 37 -3.91 -0.10 0.28
N GLN A 38 -4.77 -0.26 1.29
CA GLN A 38 -4.84 -1.46 2.12
C GLN A 38 -5.19 -2.70 1.29
N ALA A 39 -6.22 -2.61 0.44
CA ALA A 39 -6.62 -3.71 -0.44
C ALA A 39 -5.49 -4.14 -1.38
N ARG A 40 -4.67 -3.21 -1.88
CA ARG A 40 -3.49 -3.50 -2.71
C ARG A 40 -2.41 -4.24 -1.93
N VAL A 41 -2.14 -3.85 -0.69
CA VAL A 41 -1.19 -4.53 0.19
C VAL A 41 -1.65 -5.94 0.52
N ASP A 42 -2.94 -6.13 0.82
CA ASP A 42 -3.49 -7.45 1.10
C ASP A 42 -3.44 -8.37 -0.12
N THR A 43 -3.77 -7.82 -1.30
CA THR A 43 -3.68 -8.55 -2.57
C THR A 43 -2.23 -8.97 -2.86
N SER A 44 -1.25 -8.09 -2.64
CA SER A 44 0.16 -8.43 -2.88
C SER A 44 0.68 -9.49 -1.90
N ARG A 45 0.23 -9.44 -0.64
CA ARG A 45 0.49 -10.50 0.35
C ARG A 45 -0.08 -11.84 -0.10
N GLN A 46 -1.35 -11.88 -0.53
CA GLN A 46 -1.99 -13.12 -0.99
C GLN A 46 -1.28 -13.69 -2.22
N ALA A 47 -0.88 -12.84 -3.16
CA ALA A 47 -0.12 -13.26 -4.34
C ALA A 47 1.23 -13.87 -3.97
N ALA A 48 2.00 -13.22 -3.07
CA ALA A 48 3.27 -13.73 -2.59
C ALA A 48 3.12 -15.08 -1.86
N GLN A 49 2.06 -15.24 -1.06
CA GLN A 49 1.76 -16.50 -0.39
C GLN A 49 1.37 -17.61 -1.36
N ALA A 50 0.55 -17.31 -2.38
CA ALA A 50 0.20 -18.27 -3.41
C ALA A 50 1.44 -18.72 -4.20
N GLN A 51 2.30 -17.77 -4.58
CA GLN A 51 3.57 -18.06 -5.25
C GLN A 51 4.49 -18.90 -4.36
N ALA A 52 4.62 -18.57 -3.08
CA ALA A 52 5.42 -19.35 -2.13
C ALA A 52 4.93 -20.79 -2.01
N ARG A 53 3.62 -21.05 -2.03
CA ARG A 53 3.07 -22.42 -2.00
C ARG A 53 3.44 -23.20 -3.26
N LEU A 54 3.35 -22.57 -4.42
CA LEU A 54 3.76 -23.19 -5.69
C LEU A 54 5.26 -23.51 -5.70
N LEU A 55 6.09 -22.60 -5.17
CA LEU A 55 7.54 -22.79 -5.09
C LEU A 55 7.96 -23.79 -4.00
N ALA A 56 7.20 -23.90 -2.92
CA ALA A 56 7.41 -24.92 -1.89
C ALA A 56 7.11 -26.33 -2.42
N ALA A 57 6.14 -26.46 -3.34
CA ALA A 57 5.84 -27.71 -4.05
C ALA A 57 6.75 -27.93 -5.28
N TRP A 58 7.62 -26.97 -5.62
CA TRP A 58 8.53 -27.09 -6.76
C TRP A 58 9.57 -28.19 -6.50
N PRO A 59 9.92 -29.01 -7.51
CA PRO A 59 10.86 -30.11 -7.33
C PRO A 59 12.18 -29.63 -6.73
N ALA A 60 12.70 -30.36 -5.73
CA ALA A 60 13.92 -29.98 -5.01
C ALA A 60 15.14 -29.87 -5.95
N ASP A 61 15.23 -30.78 -6.91
CA ASP A 61 16.34 -30.91 -7.86
C ASP A 61 16.24 -29.94 -9.04
N ALA A 62 15.10 -29.24 -9.19
CA ALA A 62 14.93 -28.22 -10.21
C ALA A 62 15.38 -26.84 -9.71
N VAL A 63 16.06 -26.11 -10.59
CA VAL A 63 16.43 -24.71 -10.35
C VAL A 63 15.16 -23.87 -10.21
N LEU A 64 15.16 -22.94 -9.26
CA LEU A 64 14.07 -21.99 -9.08
C LEU A 64 13.99 -21.05 -10.28
N PRO A 65 12.79 -20.70 -10.77
CA PRO A 65 12.64 -19.69 -11.80
C PRO A 65 13.27 -18.37 -11.34
N ALA A 66 14.08 -17.74 -12.20
CA ALA A 66 14.58 -16.41 -11.94
C ALA A 66 13.41 -15.43 -11.89
N SER A 67 13.31 -14.65 -10.81
CA SER A 67 12.33 -13.58 -10.72
C SER A 67 12.84 -12.47 -9.82
N ASP A 68 12.48 -11.24 -10.15
CA ASP A 68 12.89 -10.04 -9.41
C ASP A 68 12.24 -9.93 -8.02
N THR A 69 11.32 -10.84 -7.68
CA THR A 69 10.65 -10.88 -6.38
C THR A 69 11.11 -12.04 -5.51
N LEU A 70 12.03 -12.88 -6.01
CA LEU A 70 12.55 -14.03 -5.25
C LEU A 70 13.94 -13.74 -4.74
N LEU A 71 14.11 -13.94 -3.45
CA LEU A 71 15.39 -13.79 -2.77
C LEU A 71 15.73 -15.11 -2.11
N THR A 72 16.88 -15.67 -2.47
CA THR A 72 17.32 -16.95 -1.95
C THR A 72 18.59 -16.75 -1.12
N TYR A 73 18.60 -17.23 0.12
CA TYR A 73 19.67 -16.97 1.08
C TYR A 73 19.81 -18.12 2.08
N ASN A 74 20.93 -18.13 2.81
CA ASN A 74 21.14 -19.09 3.88
C ASN A 74 20.55 -18.56 5.19
N LYS A 75 20.00 -19.46 6.01
CA LYS A 75 19.45 -19.09 7.32
C LYS A 75 20.50 -18.35 8.18
N GLY A 76 20.11 -17.24 8.78
CA GLY A 76 20.98 -16.37 9.59
C GLY A 76 21.84 -15.41 8.77
N GLN A 77 21.84 -15.51 7.43
CA GLN A 77 22.44 -14.50 6.56
C GLN A 77 21.45 -13.34 6.39
N THR A 78 21.92 -12.10 6.54
CA THR A 78 21.14 -10.92 6.18
C THR A 78 21.03 -10.83 4.65
N PRO A 79 19.84 -11.05 4.07
CA PRO A 79 19.70 -10.98 2.64
C PRO A 79 19.57 -9.51 2.18
N THR A 80 19.98 -9.22 0.95
CA THR A 80 19.94 -7.88 0.37
C THR A 80 19.14 -7.89 -0.91
N PHE A 81 18.26 -6.91 -1.09
CA PHE A 81 17.47 -6.72 -2.31
C PHE A 81 17.78 -5.33 -2.89
N ASN A 82 18.35 -5.26 -4.10
CA ASN A 82 18.70 -3.98 -4.74
C ASN A 82 19.43 -3.01 -3.77
N THR A 83 20.51 -3.48 -3.14
CA THR A 83 21.30 -2.80 -2.08
C THR A 83 20.60 -2.55 -0.74
N LEU A 84 19.29 -2.79 -0.63
CA LEU A 84 18.55 -2.72 0.63
C LEU A 84 18.80 -3.97 1.47
N ALA A 85 19.40 -3.81 2.65
CA ALA A 85 19.54 -4.89 3.62
C ALA A 85 18.22 -5.18 4.32
N LEU A 86 17.86 -6.47 4.40
CA LEU A 86 16.61 -6.96 4.98
C LEU A 86 16.89 -7.90 6.17
N PRO A 87 17.52 -7.40 7.26
CA PRO A 87 17.86 -8.23 8.42
C PRO A 87 16.64 -8.89 9.05
N GLU A 88 15.44 -8.32 8.89
CA GLU A 88 14.19 -8.91 9.37
C GLU A 88 13.90 -10.28 8.74
N LEU A 89 14.51 -10.60 7.59
CA LEU A 89 14.33 -11.88 6.91
C LEU A 89 15.33 -12.97 7.34
N ALA A 90 16.43 -12.60 8.00
CA ALA A 90 17.55 -13.52 8.26
C ALA A 90 17.15 -14.76 9.07
N ASP A 91 16.31 -14.57 10.09
CA ASP A 91 15.83 -15.64 10.97
C ASP A 91 14.31 -15.81 10.98
N ALA A 92 13.61 -15.00 10.19
CA ALA A 92 12.16 -15.04 10.18
C ALA A 92 11.61 -16.28 9.50
N ARG A 93 10.35 -16.56 9.82
CA ARG A 93 9.56 -17.67 9.31
C ARG A 93 8.20 -17.12 8.91
N ASP A 94 7.63 -17.68 7.85
CA ASP A 94 6.35 -17.25 7.29
C ASP A 94 6.36 -15.79 6.80
N TRP A 95 5.28 -15.05 7.05
CA TRP A 95 5.09 -13.70 6.56
C TRP A 95 5.80 -12.67 7.45
N VAL A 96 6.62 -11.82 6.84
CA VAL A 96 7.28 -10.69 7.48
C VAL A 96 6.81 -9.39 6.85
N ALA A 97 6.28 -8.47 7.65
CA ALA A 97 5.98 -7.12 7.21
C ALA A 97 7.27 -6.28 7.23
N LEU A 98 7.60 -5.63 6.11
CA LEU A 98 8.84 -4.87 5.95
C LEU A 98 8.59 -3.37 5.81
N ASN A 99 7.48 -2.96 5.18
CA ASN A 99 7.10 -1.56 4.95
C ASN A 99 8.29 -0.63 4.60
N LYS A 100 9.15 -1.06 3.67
CA LYS A 100 10.33 -0.29 3.24
C LYS A 100 10.14 0.26 1.82
N PRO A 101 10.57 1.49 1.52
CA PRO A 101 10.61 1.96 0.14
C PRO A 101 11.65 1.14 -0.65
N ALA A 102 11.26 0.66 -1.83
CA ALA A 102 12.08 -0.08 -2.76
C ALA A 102 11.89 0.53 -4.16
N ASN A 103 12.76 1.49 -4.51
CA ASN A 103 12.63 2.35 -5.68
C ASN A 103 11.26 3.06 -5.69
N ASP A 104 10.47 2.85 -6.74
CA ASP A 104 9.13 3.43 -6.92
C ASP A 104 8.02 2.59 -6.28
N ARG A 105 8.33 1.59 -5.44
CA ARG A 105 7.31 0.75 -4.81
C ARG A 105 7.57 0.63 -3.33
N LEU A 106 6.52 0.31 -2.57
CA LEU A 106 6.65 -0.08 -1.18
C LEU A 106 6.84 -1.60 -1.11
N LEU A 107 7.96 -2.06 -0.55
CA LEU A 107 8.12 -3.44 -0.12
C LEU A 107 7.25 -3.63 1.13
N SER A 108 6.04 -4.15 0.96
CA SER A 108 5.08 -4.33 2.05
C SER A 108 5.49 -5.47 2.98
N GLY A 109 6.06 -6.53 2.41
CA GLY A 109 6.53 -7.67 3.18
C GLY A 109 7.13 -8.76 2.32
N ALA A 110 7.39 -9.92 2.94
CA ALA A 110 7.85 -11.11 2.25
C ALA A 110 7.27 -12.37 2.88
N GLN A 111 6.97 -13.37 2.07
CA GLN A 111 6.65 -14.72 2.53
C GLN A 111 7.90 -15.59 2.49
N ILE A 112 8.30 -16.12 3.64
CA ILE A 112 9.48 -16.97 3.78
C ILE A 112 9.05 -18.44 3.84
N PHE A 113 9.77 -19.29 3.12
CA PHE A 113 9.70 -20.74 3.29
C PHE A 113 11.09 -21.35 3.16
N THR A 114 11.25 -22.54 3.74
CA THR A 114 12.50 -23.29 3.69
C THR A 114 12.34 -24.43 2.69
N ARG A 115 13.29 -24.57 1.76
CA ARG A 115 13.31 -25.74 0.86
C ARG A 115 13.89 -26.96 1.57
N SER A 116 13.64 -28.15 1.02
CA SER A 116 14.25 -29.40 1.48
C SER A 116 15.79 -29.38 1.45
N THR A 117 16.39 -28.53 0.60
CA THR A 117 17.84 -28.29 0.53
C THR A 117 18.39 -27.50 1.72
N GLY A 118 17.54 -27.02 2.64
CA GLY A 118 17.93 -26.20 3.80
C GLY A 118 18.08 -24.71 3.50
N GLN A 119 17.88 -24.30 2.25
CA GLN A 119 17.96 -22.90 1.81
C GLN A 119 16.65 -22.16 2.12
N GLN A 120 16.75 -20.90 2.54
CA GLN A 120 15.60 -20.03 2.75
C GLN A 120 15.29 -19.25 1.47
N VAL A 121 14.00 -19.16 1.16
CA VAL A 121 13.48 -18.41 0.02
C VAL A 121 12.48 -17.39 0.57
N ALA A 122 12.70 -16.11 0.27
CA ALA A 122 11.75 -15.04 0.52
C ALA A 122 11.11 -14.60 -0.79
N VAL A 123 9.78 -14.64 -0.81
CA VAL A 123 8.95 -14.09 -1.88
C VAL A 123 8.52 -12.69 -1.48
N LEU A 124 9.12 -11.67 -2.09
CA LEU A 124 8.89 -10.26 -1.81
C LEU A 124 7.54 -9.80 -2.37
N ALA A 125 6.78 -9.07 -1.55
CA ALA A 125 5.51 -8.48 -1.91
C ALA A 125 5.66 -6.95 -2.01
N PHE A 126 5.29 -6.42 -3.17
CA PHE A 126 5.35 -4.99 -3.44
C PHE A 126 3.93 -4.41 -3.54
N ALA A 127 3.77 -3.18 -3.06
CA ALA A 127 2.55 -2.40 -3.14
C ALA A 127 2.87 -0.98 -3.65
N PRO A 128 1.93 -0.30 -4.32
CA PRO A 128 2.10 1.11 -4.66
C PRO A 128 2.18 1.96 -3.38
N THR A 129 2.93 3.06 -3.45
CA THR A 129 2.99 4.01 -2.34
C THR A 129 1.70 4.86 -2.28
N PHE A 130 1.38 5.40 -1.10
CA PHE A 130 0.21 6.29 -0.95
C PHE A 130 0.29 7.48 -1.91
N LEU A 131 1.46 8.10 -2.04
CA LEU A 131 1.66 9.25 -2.91
C LEU A 131 1.41 8.93 -4.38
N GLN A 132 1.77 7.73 -4.83
CA GLN A 132 1.45 7.27 -6.19
C GLN A 132 -0.04 7.08 -6.39
N VAL A 133 -0.71 6.36 -5.48
CA VAL A 133 -2.18 6.19 -5.57
C VAL A 133 -2.89 7.55 -5.54
N PHE A 134 -2.39 8.48 -4.72
CA PHE A 134 -2.88 9.84 -4.66
C PHE A 134 -2.69 10.57 -6.00
N GLN A 135 -1.48 10.60 -6.56
CA GLN A 135 -1.20 11.29 -7.81
C GLN A 135 -1.99 10.72 -8.99
N ASP A 136 -2.09 9.39 -9.08
CA ASP A 136 -2.86 8.70 -10.13
C ASP A 136 -4.34 9.07 -10.08
N ARG A 137 -4.90 9.24 -8.87
CA ARG A 137 -6.33 9.52 -8.70
C ARG A 137 -6.68 10.99 -8.47
N PHE A 138 -5.71 11.83 -8.16
CA PHE A 138 -5.91 13.23 -7.80
C PHE A 138 -6.73 13.97 -8.86
N SER A 139 -6.36 13.82 -10.13
CA SER A 139 -7.05 14.49 -11.24
C SER A 139 -8.51 14.06 -11.37
N HIS A 140 -8.80 12.77 -11.18
CA HIS A 140 -10.16 12.25 -11.22
C HIS A 140 -11.02 12.81 -10.08
N TYR A 141 -10.47 12.83 -8.86
CA TYR A 141 -11.18 13.38 -7.71
C TYR A 141 -11.33 14.90 -7.79
N ALA A 142 -10.31 15.62 -8.26
CA ALA A 142 -10.35 17.06 -8.46
C ALA A 142 -11.44 17.45 -9.47
N ALA A 143 -11.52 16.74 -10.61
CA ALA A 143 -12.57 16.96 -11.60
C ALA A 143 -13.97 16.67 -11.03
N ALA A 144 -14.14 15.58 -10.29
CA ALA A 144 -15.42 15.22 -9.67
C ALA A 144 -15.87 16.30 -8.66
N VAL A 145 -14.97 16.75 -7.80
CA VAL A 145 -15.25 17.81 -6.83
C VAL A 145 -15.53 19.15 -7.52
N PHE A 146 -14.81 19.47 -8.61
CA PHE A 146 -15.06 20.67 -9.40
C PHE A 146 -16.46 20.67 -10.02
N VAL A 147 -16.89 19.55 -10.61
CA VAL A 147 -18.25 19.40 -11.16
C VAL A 147 -19.30 19.51 -10.05
N LEU A 148 -19.10 18.87 -8.90
CA LEU A 148 -20.00 18.99 -7.75
C LEU A 148 -20.11 20.44 -7.26
N MET A 149 -19.00 21.18 -7.26
CA MET A 149 -18.98 22.60 -6.89
C MET A 149 -19.71 23.48 -7.90
N LEU A 150 -19.61 23.21 -9.20
CA LEU A 150 -20.37 23.91 -10.22
C LEU A 150 -21.88 23.67 -10.10
N LEU A 151 -22.29 22.47 -9.69
CA LEU A 151 -23.71 22.14 -9.50
C LEU A 151 -24.32 22.78 -8.23
N MET A 152 -23.49 23.12 -7.24
CA MET A 152 -23.91 23.78 -5.99
C MET A 152 -23.87 25.31 -6.05
N LEU A 153 -23.40 25.90 -7.16
CA LEU A 153 -23.34 27.34 -7.38
C LEU A 153 -24.66 27.88 -7.91
#